data_AF-A0A6N8W695-F1
#
_entry.id   AF-A0A6N8W695-F1
#
_cell.length_a   1.000
_cell.length_b   1.000
_cell.length_c   1.000
_cell.angle_alpha   90.00
_cell.angle_beta   90.00
_cell.angle_gamma   90.00
#
_symmetry.space_group_name_H-M   'P 1'
#
loop_
_entity.id
_entity.type
_entity.pdbx_description
1 polymer ?
#
loop_
_entity_poly.entity_id
_entity_poly.type
_entity_poly.pdbx_seq_one_letter_code
_entity_poly.pdbx_strand_id
1 'polypeptide(L)'
;MCSEIPFARAAKQFEELTHVPISKNSLQRLATECGERLVAQQAEEAQAMVQIPSKEREVVWRGRVEPARAVMKVSMDGAMVNIREEGWKEVKLVSVSAVRHQLDGETGRAVALLSDHS
;
A
#
# COMPACT_ATOMS: atom_id res chain seq x y z
N MET A 1 4.73 -7.10 19.61
CA MET A 1 3.34 -6.79 20.01
C MET A 1 2.50 -6.94 18.74
N CYS A 2 1.80 -8.06 18.57
CA CYS A 2 1.05 -8.38 17.35
C CYS A 2 -0.08 -7.35 17.15
N SER A 3 -0.10 -6.63 16.04
CA SER A 3 -1.00 -5.51 15.79
C SER A 3 -2.30 -5.93 15.08
N GLU A 4 -2.92 -7.04 15.47
CA GLU A 4 -4.30 -7.31 15.08
C GLU A 4 -5.22 -6.51 16.00
N ILE A 5 -5.81 -5.44 15.47
CA ILE A 5 -6.86 -4.70 16.17
C ILE A 5 -8.14 -5.54 16.06
N PRO A 6 -8.73 -6.01 17.17
CA PRO A 6 -10.00 -6.73 17.10
C PRO A 6 -11.05 -5.87 16.41
N PHE A 7 -11.92 -6.47 15.57
CA PHE A 7 -12.94 -5.71 14.83
C PHE A 7 -13.82 -4.81 15.70
N ALA A 8 -14.02 -5.16 16.98
CA ALA A 8 -14.74 -4.30 17.92
C ALA A 8 -13.98 -2.98 18.19
N ARG A 9 -12.66 -3.04 18.33
CA ARG A 9 -11.79 -1.86 18.51
C ARG A 9 -11.66 -1.08 17.21
N ALA A 10 -11.55 -1.77 16.07
CA ALA A 10 -11.49 -1.12 14.76
C ALA A 10 -12.78 -0.35 14.45
N ALA A 11 -13.96 -0.90 14.81
CA ALA A 11 -15.25 -0.23 14.67
C ALA A 11 -15.33 1.05 15.51
N LYS A 12 -14.86 1.01 16.75
CA LYS A 12 -14.78 2.20 17.62
C LYS A 12 -13.87 3.28 17.04
N GLN A 13 -12.69 2.90 16.54
CA GLN A 13 -11.76 3.84 15.92
C GLN A 13 -12.29 4.43 14.62
N PHE A 14 -12.99 3.62 13.81
CA PHE A 14 -13.66 4.10 12.61
C PHE A 14 -14.69 5.17 12.93
N GLU A 15 -15.52 4.93 13.95
CA GLU A 15 -16.49 5.91 14.44
C GLU A 15 -15.81 7.17 15.00
N GLU A 16 -14.72 7.03 15.75
CA GLU A 16 -13.95 8.18 16.27
C GLU A 16 -13.38 9.06 15.14
N LEU A 17 -12.92 8.46 14.04
CA LEU A 17 -12.32 9.17 12.92
C LEU A 17 -13.34 9.79 11.95
N THR A 18 -14.47 9.10 11.74
CA THR A 18 -15.43 9.46 10.68
C THR A 18 -16.73 10.04 11.23
N HIS A 19 -16.97 9.91 12.54
CA HIS A 19 -18.25 10.18 13.20
C HIS A 19 -19.43 9.36 12.65
N VAL A 20 -19.14 8.28 11.90
CA VAL A 20 -20.16 7.37 11.37
C VAL A 20 -20.10 6.06 12.17
N PRO A 21 -21.18 5.68 12.89
CA PRO A 21 -21.20 4.45 13.66
C PRO A 21 -21.24 3.24 12.71
N ILE A 22 -20.44 2.22 13.02
CA ILE A 22 -20.45 0.93 12.31
C ILE A 22 -20.39 -0.22 13.32
N SER A 23 -21.17 -1.27 13.08
CA SER A 23 -21.11 -2.46 13.93
C SER A 23 -19.83 -3.26 13.64
N LYS A 24 -19.33 -4.00 14.65
CA LYS A 24 -18.23 -4.96 14.50
C LYS A 24 -18.44 -5.91 13.30
N ASN A 25 -19.64 -6.48 13.20
CA ASN A 25 -19.96 -7.47 12.15
C ASN A 25 -20.01 -6.82 10.76
N SER A 26 -20.53 -5.59 10.68
CA SER A 26 -20.54 -4.83 9.43
C SER A 26 -19.11 -4.49 8.97
N LEU A 27 -18.25 -4.06 9.90
CA LEU A 27 -16.86 -3.75 9.59
C LEU A 27 -16.08 -5.00 9.16
N GLN A 28 -16.30 -6.13 9.85
CA GLN A 28 -15.71 -7.42 9.47
C GLN A 28 -16.10 -7.80 8.04
N ARG A 29 -17.40 -7.73 7.72
CA ARG A 29 -17.90 -8.06 6.38
C ARG A 29 -17.31 -7.14 5.31
N LEU A 30 -17.27 -5.83 5.57
CA LEU A 30 -16.66 -4.85 4.66
C LEU A 30 -15.17 -5.16 4.41
N ALA A 31 -14.42 -5.46 5.47
CA ALA A 31 -13.01 -5.81 5.36
C ALA A 31 -12.79 -7.08 4.52
N THR A 32 -13.63 -8.10 4.70
CA THR A 32 -13.61 -9.32 3.88
C THR A 32 -13.94 -9.02 2.41
N GLU A 33 -15.03 -8.30 2.13
CA GLU A 33 -15.45 -7.94 0.77
C GLU A 33 -14.37 -7.13 0.04
N CYS A 34 -13.74 -6.17 0.72
CA CYS A 34 -12.61 -5.41 0.16
C CYS A 34 -11.39 -6.30 -0.09
N GLY A 35 -11.07 -7.22 0.82
CA GLY A 35 -9.98 -8.17 0.66
C GLY A 35 -10.17 -9.09 -0.55
N GLU A 36 -11.36 -9.63 -0.74
CA GLU A 36 -11.71 -10.46 -1.91
C GLU A 36 -11.54 -9.70 -3.23
N ARG A 37 -12.00 -8.44 -3.28
CA ARG A 37 -11.81 -7.58 -4.46
C ARG A 37 -10.34 -7.31 -4.75
N LEU A 38 -9.54 -7.07 -3.72
CA LEU A 38 -8.10 -6.85 -3.86
C LEU A 38 -7.40 -8.09 -4.42
N VAL A 39 -7.73 -9.28 -3.91
CA VAL A 39 -7.18 -10.55 -4.39
C VAL A 39 -7.55 -10.78 -5.86
N ALA A 40 -8.80 -10.51 -6.24
CA ALA A 40 -9.24 -10.62 -7.62
C ALA A 40 -8.47 -9.67 -8.55
N GLN A 41 -8.28 -8.41 -8.14
CA GLN A 41 -7.50 -7.44 -8.89
C GLN A 41 -6.03 -7.87 -9.04
N GLN A 42 -5.39 -8.35 -7.98
CA GLN A 42 -4.02 -8.85 -8.03
C GLN A 42 -3.88 -10.06 -8.96
N ALA A 43 -4.87 -10.96 -8.97
CA ALA A 43 -4.88 -12.10 -9.88
C ALA A 43 -5.01 -11.66 -11.34
N GLU A 44 -5.86 -10.68 -11.65
CA GLU A 44 -5.99 -10.10 -12.99
C GLU A 44 -4.69 -9.43 -13.43
N GLU A 45 -4.10 -8.62 -12.55
CA GLU A 45 -2.81 -7.95 -12.80
C GLU A 45 -1.69 -8.98 -13.04
N ALA A 46 -1.62 -10.04 -12.24
CA ALA A 46 -0.65 -11.12 -12.41
C ALA A 46 -0.84 -11.88 -13.72
N GLN A 47 -2.08 -12.18 -14.11
CA GLN A 47 -2.37 -12.82 -15.40
C GLN A 47 -1.96 -11.90 -16.56
N ALA A 48 -2.28 -10.61 -16.49
CA ALA A 48 -1.89 -9.64 -17.51
C ALA A 48 -0.36 -9.53 -17.67
N MET A 49 0.43 -9.78 -16.61
CA MET A 49 1.90 -9.79 -16.70
C MET A 49 2.47 -10.98 -17.47
N VAL A 50 1.77 -12.12 -17.52
CA VAL A 50 2.29 -13.38 -18.11
C VAL A 50 1.70 -13.65 -19.49
N GLN A 51 0.61 -12.97 -19.87
CA GLN A 51 -0.01 -13.11 -21.18
C GLN A 51 0.91 -12.63 -22.31
N ILE A 52 1.17 -13.50 -23.29
CA ILE A 52 1.90 -13.14 -24.51
C ILE A 52 0.98 -12.30 -25.39
N PRO A 53 1.40 -11.11 -25.85
CA PRO A 53 0.54 -10.27 -26.68
C PRO A 53 0.10 -11.00 -27.97
N SER A 54 -1.20 -11.17 -28.17
CA SER A 54 -1.78 -11.74 -29.39
C SER A 54 -1.93 -10.67 -30.49
N LYS A 55 -1.70 -11.01 -31.76
CA LYS A 55 -1.80 -10.09 -32.91
C LYS A 55 -3.18 -9.41 -33.08
N GLU A 56 -4.23 -9.97 -32.49
CA GLU A 56 -5.62 -9.50 -32.58
C GLU A 56 -6.01 -8.50 -31.48
N ARG A 57 -5.17 -8.34 -30.44
CA ARG A 57 -5.33 -7.31 -29.40
C ARG A 57 -4.28 -6.25 -29.61
N GLU A 58 -4.71 -4.98 -29.63
CA GLU A 58 -3.79 -3.85 -29.62
C GLU A 58 -2.85 -4.02 -28.42
N VAL A 59 -1.54 -4.08 -28.69
CA VAL A 59 -0.53 -4.13 -27.65
C VAL A 59 -0.50 -2.76 -27.00
N VAL A 60 -1.36 -2.55 -26.00
CA VAL A 60 -1.26 -1.40 -25.11
C VAL A 60 0.01 -1.62 -24.31
N TRP A 61 1.14 -1.15 -24.84
CA TRP A 61 2.35 -0.99 -24.06
C TRP A 61 1.97 -0.12 -22.88
N ARG A 62 1.98 -0.70 -21.67
CA ARG A 62 1.87 0.10 -20.45
C ARG A 62 2.95 1.16 -20.58
N GLY A 63 2.53 2.43 -20.54
CA GLY A 63 3.46 3.55 -20.57
C GLY A 63 4.55 3.28 -19.54
N ARG A 64 5.80 3.55 -19.89
CA ARG A 64 6.90 3.42 -18.94
C ARG A 64 6.49 4.18 -17.67
N VAL A 65 6.58 3.52 -16.52
CA VAL A 65 6.32 4.22 -15.25
C VAL A 65 7.40 5.27 -15.12
N GLU A 66 7.02 6.53 -15.32
CA GLU A 66 7.93 7.65 -15.17
C GLU A 66 8.11 7.93 -13.68
N PRO A 67 9.36 8.00 -13.18
CA PRO A 67 9.59 8.29 -11.78
C PRO A 67 9.11 9.71 -11.48
N ALA A 68 8.49 9.89 -10.30
CA ALA A 68 8.00 11.21 -9.88
C ALA A 68 9.12 12.28 -9.88
N ARG A 69 10.37 11.87 -9.60
CA ARG A 69 11.59 12.69 -9.69
C ARG A 69 12.84 11.87 -10.03
N ALA A 70 13.90 12.56 -10.45
CA ALA A 70 15.21 11.96 -10.72
C ALA A 70 15.87 11.35 -9.47
N VAL A 71 15.59 11.90 -8.29
CA VAL A 71 16.06 11.37 -7.00
C VAL A 71 14.85 10.95 -6.18
N MET A 72 14.86 9.70 -5.73
CA MET A 72 13.81 9.08 -4.94
C MET A 72 14.41 8.52 -3.65
N LYS A 73 13.64 8.53 -2.57
CA LYS A 73 13.94 7.81 -1.33
C LYS A 73 13.14 6.52 -1.32
N VAL A 74 13.80 5.43 -0.97
CA VAL A 74 13.16 4.14 -0.69
C VAL A 74 13.40 3.80 0.77
N SER A 75 12.32 3.47 1.48
CA SER A 75 12.38 2.95 2.85
C SER A 75 11.67 1.61 2.89
N MET A 76 12.28 0.61 3.52
CA MET A 76 11.69 -0.72 3.66
C MET A 76 11.79 -1.16 5.11
N ASP A 77 10.71 -1.75 5.60
CA ASP A 77 10.65 -2.40 6.91
C ASP A 77 9.88 -3.72 6.80
N GLY A 78 10.01 -4.58 7.80
CA GLY A 78 9.34 -5.87 7.84
C GLY A 78 9.01 -6.33 9.25
N ALA A 79 7.94 -7.09 9.37
CA ALA A 79 7.52 -7.69 10.62
C ALA A 79 7.11 -9.16 10.42
N MET A 80 7.37 -9.97 11.44
CA MET A 80 6.89 -11.35 11.50
C MET A 80 5.46 -11.37 12.03
N VAL A 81 4.55 -12.01 11.30
CA VAL A 81 3.15 -12.24 11.67
C VAL A 81 2.92 -13.75 11.79
N ASN A 82 2.35 -14.19 12.93
CA ASN A 82 1.97 -15.59 13.09
C ASN A 82 0.54 -15.77 12.55
N ILE A 83 0.41 -16.50 11.45
CA ILE A 83 -0.88 -16.83 10.84
C ILE A 83 -1.33 -18.18 11.39
N ARG A 84 -2.59 -18.25 11.85
CA ARG A 84 -3.18 -19.48 12.39
C ARG A 84 -3.05 -20.61 11.37
N GLU A 85 -2.60 -21.78 11.83
CA GLU A 85 -2.39 -22.99 11.02
C GLU A 85 -1.27 -22.89 9.95
N GLU A 86 -0.76 -21.70 9.65
CA GLU A 86 0.32 -21.46 8.67
C GLU A 86 1.68 -21.09 9.30
N GLY A 87 1.70 -20.69 10.57
CA GLY A 87 2.93 -20.34 11.30
C GLY A 87 3.42 -18.92 11.04
N TRP A 88 4.72 -18.67 11.29
CA TRP A 88 5.32 -17.35 11.15
C TRP A 88 5.61 -17.02 9.68
N LYS A 89 5.01 -15.92 9.18
CA LYS A 89 5.26 -15.33 7.87
C LYS A 89 5.85 -13.93 8.02
N GLU A 90 6.62 -13.48 7.05
CA GLU A 90 7.16 -12.12 7.02
C GLU A 90 6.30 -11.23 6.13
N VAL A 91 5.88 -10.09 6.65
CA VAL A 91 5.27 -9.01 5.87
C VAL A 91 6.30 -7.92 5.69
N LYS A 92 6.55 -7.50 4.45
CA LYS A 92 7.44 -6.38 4.11
C LYS A 92 6.61 -5.20 3.61
N LEU A 93 6.87 -4.02 4.15
CA LEU A 93 6.33 -2.76 3.63
C LEU A 93 7.48 -1.95 3.01
N VAL A 94 7.17 -1.35 1.87
CA VAL A 94 8.07 -0.43 1.16
C VAL A 94 7.33 0.89 1.00
N SER A 95 8.01 1.99 1.30
CA SER A 95 7.57 3.32 0.91
C SER A 95 8.58 3.92 -0.05
N VAL A 96 8.06 4.46 -1.15
CA VAL A 96 8.84 5.19 -2.15
C VAL A 96 8.38 6.65 -2.14
N SER A 97 9.30 7.60 -2.20
CA SER A 97 8.99 9.03 -2.16
C SER A 97 9.91 9.83 -3.06
N ALA A 98 9.39 10.88 -3.69
CA ALA A 98 10.19 11.86 -4.41
C ALA A 98 10.99 12.73 -3.45
N VAL A 99 12.24 13.05 -3.82
CA VAL A 99 13.12 13.94 -3.04
C VAL A 99 13.20 15.30 -3.71
N ARG A 100 13.02 16.37 -2.94
CA ARG A 100 13.34 17.75 -3.32
C ARG A 100 14.41 18.29 -2.40
N HIS A 101 15.44 18.91 -2.97
CA HIS A 101 16.44 19.62 -2.20
C HIS A 101 16.04 21.09 -2.10
N GLN A 102 15.96 21.60 -0.87
CA GLN A 102 15.77 23.02 -0.60
C GLN A 102 16.93 23.52 0.26
N LEU A 103 17.40 24.74 0.00
CA LEU A 103 18.36 25.39 0.87
C LEU A 103 17.65 25.91 2.11
N ASP A 104 18.15 25.55 3.28
CA ASP A 104 17.75 26.16 4.54
C ASP A 104 18.22 27.62 4.56
N GLY A 105 17.28 28.55 4.76
CA GLY A 105 17.52 29.99 4.75
C GLY A 105 18.41 30.48 5.90
N GLU A 106 18.50 29.73 7.00
CA GLU A 106 19.31 30.09 8.16
C GLU A 106 20.71 29.47 8.13
N THR A 107 20.82 28.21 7.70
CA THR A 107 22.08 27.45 7.76
C THR A 107 22.80 27.32 6.42
N GLY A 108 22.13 27.65 5.30
CA GLY A 108 22.67 27.49 3.96
C GLY A 108 22.86 26.03 3.53
N ARG A 109 22.42 25.05 4.33
CA ARG A 109 22.56 23.63 4.05
C ARG A 109 21.42 23.13 3.16
N ALA A 110 21.73 22.17 2.30
CA ALA A 110 20.71 21.47 1.52
C ALA A 110 19.93 20.50 2.42
N VAL A 111 18.61 20.70 2.52
CA VAL A 111 17.67 19.85 3.24
C VAL A 111 16.84 19.06 2.24
N ALA A 112 16.69 17.75 2.49
CA ALA A 112 15.86 16.87 1.68
C ALA A 112 14.41 16.89 2.18
N LEU A 113 13.49 17.32 1.34
CA LEU A 113 12.05 17.25 1.54
C LEU A 113 11.49 16.06 0.75
N LEU A 114 10.56 15.33 1.35
CA LEU A 114 9.92 14.18 0.72
C LEU A 114 8.51 14.56 0.26
N SER A 115 8.14 14.15 -0.95
CA SER A 115 6.79 14.26 -1.50
C SER A 115 6.40 12.98 -2.24
N ASP A 116 5.15 12.90 -2.72
CA ASP A 116 4.70 11.84 -3.62
C ASP A 116 4.92 10.43 -3.02
N HIS A 117 4.35 10.18 -1.84
CA HIS A 117 4.49 8.92 -1.12
C HIS A 117 3.61 7.83 -1.71
N SER A 118 4.20 6.68 -2.01
CA SER A 118 3.53 5.42 -2.39
C SER A 118 3.93 4.29 -1.47
#